data_AF-A0A1F7TCH9-F1
#
_entry.id   AF-A0A1F7TCH9-F1
#
_cell.length_a   1.000
_cell.length_b   1.000
_cell.length_c   1.000
_cell.angle_alpha   90.00
_cell.angle_beta   90.00
_cell.angle_gamma   90.00
#
_symmetry.space_group_name_H-M   'P 1'
#
loop_
_entity.id
_entity.type
_entity.pdbx_description
1 polymer ?
#
loop_
_entity_poly.entity_id
_entity_poly.type
_entity_poly.pdbx_seq_one_letter_code
_entity_poly.pdbx_strand_id
1 'polypeptide(L)'
;MRGRGLLPLLASLLLLGGCVSLDEFERKTSEAASLRRQLDDAQARIGSLAHDAQNLRQQLEQKRVENEELTQSLSMARRYSQQTESRVADLRAQVSTQKQESETTGEKLVRIQKEFEDNLQKTRQLEASLNDTRARLARFEDRVRLQAQLEKDLEAQLAAEAKAKSVEVKREGEVVVITVASGILFAPGSVAIKSQGNKVLAKIAAALRRYPNREVQVRGNTDNQRISERLAERWETNWELSAGRATRVLR
;
A
#
# COMPACT_ATOMS: atom_id res chain seq x y z
N MET A 1 -123.45 -14.14 -28.26
CA MET A 1 -124.63 -14.38 -27.40
C MET A 1 -124.95 -13.08 -26.65
N ARG A 2 -126.19 -12.59 -26.79
CA ARG A 2 -126.96 -11.61 -25.95
C ARG A 2 -126.19 -10.40 -25.37
N GLY A 3 -126.52 -9.13 -25.58
CA GLY A 3 -127.68 -8.44 -26.16
C GLY A 3 -128.00 -7.16 -25.35
N ARG A 4 -128.45 -6.10 -26.04
CA ARG A 4 -129.32 -4.96 -25.57
C ARG A 4 -128.72 -3.99 -24.53
N GLY A 5 -129.02 -2.68 -24.49
CA GLY A 5 -129.94 -1.78 -25.19
C GLY A 5 -129.58 -0.31 -24.87
N LEU A 6 -129.85 0.65 -25.77
CA LEU A 6 -130.93 1.68 -25.69
C LEU A 6 -130.91 2.54 -24.39
N LEU A 7 -130.48 3.81 -24.43
CA LEU A 7 -131.18 5.07 -24.84
C LEU A 7 -131.47 5.95 -23.57
N PRO A 8 -131.86 7.24 -23.66
CA PRO A 8 -131.09 8.44 -23.27
C PRO A 8 -131.92 9.45 -22.41
N LEU A 9 -131.63 10.76 -22.56
CA LEU A 9 -132.34 12.01 -22.12
C LEU A 9 -131.63 12.82 -21.02
N LEU A 10 -131.10 14.02 -21.33
CA LEU A 10 -131.79 15.33 -21.45
C LEU A 10 -132.44 15.72 -20.11
N ALA A 11 -132.37 16.92 -19.56
CA ALA A 11 -131.74 18.21 -19.85
C ALA A 11 -131.97 19.04 -18.58
N SER A 12 -131.17 20.07 -18.30
CA SER A 12 -131.65 21.30 -17.63
C SER A 12 -130.58 22.38 -17.66
N LEU A 13 -130.85 23.36 -18.51
CA LEU A 13 -130.15 24.62 -18.71
C LEU A 13 -130.49 25.57 -17.53
N LEU A 14 -129.48 26.20 -16.92
CA LEU A 14 -129.68 27.44 -16.14
C LEU A 14 -128.54 28.40 -16.47
N LEU A 15 -128.84 29.27 -17.43
CA LEU A 15 -128.07 30.46 -17.82
C LEU A 15 -128.30 31.57 -16.79
N LEU A 16 -127.27 31.92 -16.02
CA LEU A 16 -127.17 33.21 -15.33
C LEU A 16 -126.12 34.05 -16.07
N GLY A 17 -126.58 34.92 -16.96
CA GLY A 17 -125.74 35.86 -17.71
C GLY A 17 -125.56 37.19 -16.98
N GLY A 18 -124.34 37.50 -16.56
CA GLY A 18 -123.93 38.86 -16.24
C GLY A 18 -123.54 39.60 -17.53
N CYS A 19 -124.15 40.76 -17.80
CA CYS A 19 -123.87 41.59 -18.97
C CYS A 19 -122.58 42.40 -18.74
N VAL A 20 -121.59 42.23 -19.61
CA VAL A 20 -120.36 43.04 -19.72
C VAL A 20 -120.42 43.81 -21.04
N SER A 21 -119.88 45.04 -21.11
CA SER A 21 -119.82 45.80 -22.37
C SER A 21 -118.93 45.09 -23.40
N LEU A 22 -119.29 45.14 -24.68
CA LEU A 22 -118.56 44.43 -25.76
C LEU A 22 -117.08 44.81 -25.79
N ASP A 23 -116.77 46.11 -25.66
CA ASP A 23 -115.39 46.62 -25.61
C ASP A 23 -114.58 46.07 -24.43
N GLU A 24 -115.21 45.90 -23.25
CA GLU A 24 -114.54 45.37 -22.07
C GLU A 24 -114.29 43.86 -22.17
N PHE A 25 -115.19 43.12 -22.81
CA PHE A 25 -115.01 41.71 -23.15
C PHE A 25 -113.88 41.52 -24.18
N GLU A 26 -113.85 42.32 -25.25
CA GLU A 26 -112.78 42.29 -26.26
C GLU A 26 -111.41 42.68 -25.66
N ARG A 27 -111.37 43.70 -24.80
CA ARG A 27 -110.14 44.05 -24.06
C ARG A 27 -109.66 42.90 -23.19
N LYS A 28 -110.53 42.29 -22.39
CA LYS A 28 -110.16 41.19 -21.48
C LYS A 28 -109.78 39.90 -22.22
N THR A 29 -110.39 39.62 -23.36
CA THR A 29 -109.99 38.49 -24.22
C THR A 29 -108.62 38.73 -24.88
N SER A 30 -108.34 39.94 -25.35
CA SER A 30 -107.00 40.30 -25.87
C SER A 30 -105.91 40.26 -24.78
N GLU A 31 -106.23 40.74 -23.57
CA GLU A 31 -105.36 40.68 -22.40
C GLU A 31 -105.08 39.22 -22.01
N ALA A 32 -106.11 38.37 -21.94
CA ALA A 32 -105.97 36.94 -21.69
C ALA A 32 -105.13 36.22 -22.77
N ALA A 33 -105.30 36.58 -24.05
CA ALA A 33 -104.48 36.06 -25.14
C ALA A 33 -103.01 36.50 -25.02
N SER A 34 -102.76 37.75 -24.61
CA SER A 34 -101.41 38.28 -24.40
C SER A 34 -100.71 37.60 -23.21
N LEU A 35 -101.41 37.42 -22.08
CA LEU A 35 -100.93 36.71 -20.90
C LEU A 35 -100.65 35.24 -21.21
N ARG A 36 -101.48 34.60 -22.05
CA ARG A 36 -101.25 33.23 -22.49
C ARG A 36 -100.01 33.08 -23.35
N ARG A 37 -99.77 34.00 -24.30
CA ARG A 37 -98.50 34.03 -25.07
C ARG A 37 -97.29 34.24 -24.17
N GLN A 38 -97.38 35.16 -23.20
CA GLN A 38 -96.30 35.38 -22.24
C GLN A 38 -96.05 34.14 -21.36
N LEU A 39 -97.10 33.42 -20.98
CA LEU A 39 -96.99 32.15 -20.26
C LEU A 39 -96.28 31.09 -21.12
N ASP A 40 -96.68 30.95 -22.38
CA ASP A 40 -96.09 29.99 -23.32
C ASP A 40 -94.60 30.32 -23.58
N ASP A 41 -94.26 31.61 -23.78
CA ASP A 41 -92.87 32.07 -23.95
C ASP A 41 -92.04 31.86 -22.67
N ALA A 42 -92.61 32.14 -21.50
CA ALA A 42 -91.95 31.90 -20.22
C ALA A 42 -91.73 30.39 -19.98
N GLN A 43 -92.70 29.54 -20.34
CA GLN A 43 -92.58 28.09 -20.27
C GLN A 43 -91.49 27.57 -21.22
N ALA A 44 -91.41 28.10 -22.44
CA ALA A 44 -90.35 27.76 -23.39
C ALA A 44 -88.97 28.17 -22.88
N ARG A 45 -88.84 29.38 -22.31
CA ARG A 45 -87.59 29.85 -21.69
C ARG A 45 -87.18 29.01 -20.49
N ILE A 46 -88.12 28.63 -19.63
CA ILE A 46 -87.87 27.73 -18.49
C ILE A 46 -87.36 26.37 -19.00
N GLY A 47 -87.95 25.84 -20.07
CA GLY A 47 -87.50 24.61 -20.71
C GLY A 47 -86.06 24.69 -21.23
N SER A 48 -85.73 25.76 -21.97
CA SER A 48 -84.36 26.00 -22.45
C SER A 48 -83.35 26.14 -21.31
N LEU A 49 -83.67 26.96 -20.30
CA LEU A 49 -82.79 27.17 -19.15
C LEU A 49 -82.61 25.88 -18.32
N ALA A 50 -83.65 25.05 -18.21
CA ALA A 50 -83.55 23.75 -17.56
C ALA A 50 -82.61 22.81 -18.32
N HIS A 51 -82.67 22.80 -19.66
CA HIS A 51 -81.78 22.03 -20.50
C HIS A 51 -80.32 22.52 -20.40
N ASP A 52 -80.10 23.83 -20.47
CA ASP A 52 -78.77 24.42 -20.31
C ASP A 52 -78.17 24.15 -18.92
N ALA A 53 -79.00 24.25 -17.86
CA ALA A 53 -78.58 23.91 -16.51
C ALA A 53 -78.20 22.42 -16.38
N GLN A 54 -78.89 21.52 -17.09
CA GLN A 54 -78.53 20.11 -17.14
C GLN A 54 -77.20 19.88 -17.88
N ASN A 55 -77.01 20.52 -19.03
CA ASN A 55 -75.77 20.43 -19.81
C ASN A 55 -74.57 20.97 -19.04
N LEU A 56 -74.71 22.14 -18.40
CA LEU A 56 -73.67 22.74 -17.57
C LEU A 56 -73.33 21.86 -16.37
N ARG A 57 -74.31 21.21 -15.74
CA ARG A 57 -74.06 20.24 -14.66
C ARG A 57 -73.25 19.04 -15.14
N GLN A 58 -73.57 18.50 -16.32
CA GLN A 58 -72.81 17.38 -16.89
C GLN A 58 -71.37 17.77 -17.21
N GLN A 59 -71.15 18.94 -17.81
CA GLN A 59 -69.80 19.43 -18.09
C GLN A 59 -69.00 19.68 -16.81
N LEU A 60 -69.62 20.25 -15.78
CA LEU A 60 -68.97 20.50 -14.51
C LEU A 60 -68.57 19.19 -13.83
N GLU A 61 -69.41 18.17 -13.90
CA GLU A 61 -69.10 16.84 -13.38
C GLU A 61 -67.97 16.17 -14.17
N GLN A 62 -68.00 16.24 -15.50
CA GLN A 62 -66.90 15.74 -16.34
C GLN A 62 -65.57 16.42 -16.00
N LYS A 63 -65.58 17.75 -15.83
CA LYS A 63 -64.38 18.50 -15.44
C LYS A 63 -63.91 18.18 -14.03
N ARG A 64 -64.81 17.84 -13.11
CA ARG A 64 -64.43 17.36 -11.76
C ARG A 64 -63.69 16.03 -11.85
N VAL A 65 -64.24 15.06 -12.56
CA VAL A 65 -63.60 13.75 -12.76
C VAL A 65 -62.23 13.91 -13.42
N GLU A 66 -62.13 14.70 -14.50
CA GLU A 66 -60.85 14.98 -15.18
C GLU A 66 -59.83 15.64 -14.23
N ASN A 67 -60.26 16.56 -13.36
CA ASN A 67 -59.38 17.22 -12.40
C ASN A 67 -58.90 16.25 -11.31
N GLU A 68 -59.76 15.34 -10.86
CA GLU A 68 -59.40 14.29 -9.90
C GLU A 68 -58.36 13.33 -10.50
N GLU A 69 -58.56 12.88 -11.75
CA GLU A 69 -57.60 12.04 -12.47
C GLU A 69 -56.24 12.73 -12.66
N LEU A 70 -56.26 14.00 -13.09
CA LEU A 70 -55.03 14.80 -13.24
C LEU A 70 -54.32 14.99 -11.90
N THR A 71 -55.05 15.21 -10.82
CA THR A 71 -54.50 15.35 -9.47
C THR A 71 -53.83 14.05 -9.01
N GLN A 72 -54.46 12.91 -9.28
CA GLN A 72 -53.88 11.60 -9.00
C GLN A 72 -52.60 11.36 -9.81
N SER A 73 -52.63 11.62 -11.11
CA SER A 73 -51.47 11.50 -12.00
C SER A 73 -50.29 12.38 -11.55
N LEU A 74 -50.57 13.65 -11.21
CA LEU A 74 -49.56 14.58 -10.70
C LEU A 74 -48.95 14.09 -9.38
N SER A 75 -49.76 13.54 -8.48
CA SER A 75 -49.27 12.98 -7.21
C SER A 75 -48.34 11.79 -7.43
N MET A 76 -48.65 10.92 -8.40
CA MET A 76 -47.81 9.78 -8.77
C MET A 76 -46.50 10.24 -9.43
N ALA A 77 -46.57 11.18 -10.38
CA ALA A 77 -45.40 11.76 -11.01
C ALA A 77 -44.44 12.40 -9.99
N ARG A 78 -44.98 13.12 -9.00
CA ARG A 78 -44.18 13.70 -7.90
C ARG A 78 -43.46 12.62 -7.09
N ARG A 79 -44.15 11.53 -6.73
CA ARG A 79 -43.54 10.41 -6.00
C ARG A 79 -42.42 9.75 -6.81
N TYR A 80 -42.63 9.55 -8.12
CA TYR A 80 -41.60 9.01 -8.99
C TYR A 80 -40.38 9.94 -9.13
N SER A 81 -40.59 11.26 -9.23
CA SER A 81 -39.49 12.24 -9.25
C SER A 81 -38.69 12.17 -7.96
N GLN A 82 -39.36 12.20 -6.80
CA GLN A 82 -38.72 12.09 -5.49
C GLN A 82 -37.92 10.80 -5.33
N GLN A 83 -38.48 9.66 -5.76
CA GLN A 83 -37.77 8.39 -5.71
C GLN A 83 -36.54 8.38 -6.63
N THR A 84 -36.66 8.97 -7.82
CA THR A 84 -35.54 9.05 -8.78
C THR A 84 -34.44 9.96 -8.27
N GLU A 85 -34.79 11.12 -7.71
CA GLU A 85 -33.84 12.04 -7.08
C GLU A 85 -33.09 11.38 -5.93
N SER A 86 -33.80 10.62 -5.08
CA SER A 86 -33.19 9.83 -4.00
C SER A 86 -32.19 8.80 -4.54
N ARG A 87 -32.58 8.02 -5.56
CA ARG A 87 -31.69 7.04 -6.21
C ARG A 87 -30.47 7.69 -6.85
N VAL A 88 -30.62 8.88 -7.45
CA VAL A 88 -29.50 9.63 -8.04
C VAL A 88 -28.55 10.12 -6.95
N ALA A 89 -29.08 10.58 -5.81
CA ALA A 89 -28.25 10.98 -4.66
C ALA A 89 -27.45 9.78 -4.12
N ASP A 90 -28.10 8.63 -3.93
CA ASP A 90 -27.46 7.40 -3.45
C ASP A 90 -26.36 6.91 -4.41
N LEU A 91 -26.64 6.87 -5.71
CA LEU A 91 -25.65 6.46 -6.72
C LEU A 91 -24.45 7.42 -6.77
N ARG A 92 -24.68 8.73 -6.64
CA ARG A 92 -23.60 9.72 -6.57
C ARG A 92 -22.74 9.51 -5.33
N ALA A 93 -23.35 9.21 -4.19
CA ALA A 93 -22.62 8.89 -2.97
C ALA A 93 -21.74 7.63 -3.18
N GLN A 94 -22.30 6.55 -3.74
CA GLN A 94 -21.56 5.32 -4.02
C GLN A 94 -20.38 5.53 -4.97
N VAL A 95 -20.57 6.25 -6.07
CA VAL A 95 -19.49 6.58 -7.02
C VAL A 95 -18.40 7.40 -6.34
N SER A 96 -18.76 8.34 -5.46
CA SER A 96 -17.77 9.13 -4.72
C SER A 96 -16.94 8.28 -3.75
N THR A 97 -17.57 7.36 -3.03
CA THR A 97 -16.90 6.42 -2.13
C THR A 97 -15.98 5.48 -2.91
N GLN A 98 -16.48 4.88 -3.99
CA GLN A 98 -15.71 3.95 -4.81
C GLN A 98 -14.50 4.64 -5.47
N LYS A 99 -14.65 5.92 -5.85
CA LYS A 99 -13.54 6.71 -6.36
C LYS A 99 -12.46 6.91 -5.30
N GLN A 100 -12.82 7.27 -4.07
CA GLN A 100 -11.88 7.40 -2.95
C GLN A 100 -11.19 6.07 -2.63
N GLU A 101 -11.93 4.96 -2.63
CA GLU A 101 -11.36 3.62 -2.44
C GLU A 101 -10.37 3.24 -3.55
N SER A 102 -10.68 3.57 -4.80
CA SER A 102 -9.78 3.34 -5.94
C SER A 102 -8.51 4.19 -5.83
N GLU A 103 -8.63 5.47 -5.43
CA GLU A 103 -7.49 6.36 -5.23
C GLU A 103 -6.58 5.85 -4.12
N THR A 104 -7.15 5.50 -2.96
CA THR A 104 -6.38 4.95 -1.83
C THR A 104 -5.74 3.60 -2.15
N THR A 105 -6.41 2.75 -2.93
CA THR A 105 -5.85 1.49 -3.40
C THR A 105 -4.69 1.73 -4.38
N GLY A 106 -4.83 2.69 -5.30
CA GLY A 106 -3.76 3.12 -6.21
C GLY A 106 -2.53 3.60 -5.44
N GLU A 107 -2.71 4.44 -4.42
CA GLU A 107 -1.61 4.89 -3.56
C GLU A 107 -0.91 3.74 -2.82
N LYS A 108 -1.67 2.76 -2.31
CA LYS A 108 -1.10 1.58 -1.65
C LYS A 108 -0.29 0.73 -2.62
N LEU A 109 -0.77 0.55 -3.85
CA LEU A 109 -0.06 -0.21 -4.88
C LEU A 109 1.29 0.45 -5.22
N VAL A 110 1.32 1.77 -5.39
CA VAL A 110 2.57 2.51 -5.64
C VAL A 110 3.55 2.37 -4.47
N ARG A 111 3.07 2.43 -3.21
CA ARG A 111 3.92 2.21 -2.04
C ARG A 111 4.49 0.79 -2.00
N ILE A 112 3.65 -0.22 -2.21
CA ILE A 112 4.08 -1.63 -2.21
C ILE A 112 5.10 -1.88 -3.32
N GLN A 113 4.88 -1.31 -4.51
CA GLN A 113 5.82 -1.46 -5.62
C GLN A 113 7.20 -0.86 -5.28
N LYS A 114 7.22 0.33 -4.67
CA LYS A 114 8.46 0.96 -4.20
C LYS A 114 9.17 0.13 -3.12
N GLU A 115 8.42 -0.35 -2.12
CA GLU A 115 8.98 -1.21 -1.06
C GLU A 115 9.53 -2.52 -1.61
N PHE A 116 8.88 -3.10 -2.62
CA PHE A 116 9.35 -4.29 -3.29
C PHE A 116 10.68 -4.05 -4.04
N GLU A 117 10.78 -2.93 -4.78
CA GLU A 117 12.02 -2.54 -5.46
C GLU A 117 13.16 -2.27 -4.46
N ASP A 118 12.89 -1.56 -3.38
CA ASP A 118 13.87 -1.30 -2.30
C ASP A 118 14.35 -2.60 -1.64
N ASN A 119 13.43 -3.54 -1.37
CA ASN A 119 13.78 -4.84 -0.80
C ASN A 119 14.59 -5.70 -1.78
N LEU A 120 14.27 -5.67 -3.08
CA LEU A 120 15.06 -6.36 -4.10
C LEU A 120 16.49 -5.81 -4.16
N GLN A 121 16.67 -4.49 -4.06
CA GLN A 121 18.00 -3.89 -4.01
C GLN A 121 18.77 -4.30 -2.75
N LYS A 122 18.14 -4.29 -1.58
CA LYS A 122 18.75 -4.75 -0.33
C LYS A 122 19.18 -6.21 -0.40
N THR A 123 18.35 -7.09 -0.96
CA THR A 123 18.69 -8.51 -1.15
C THR A 123 19.94 -8.66 -2.01
N ARG A 124 20.03 -7.94 -3.14
CA ARG A 124 21.23 -7.96 -4.00
C ARG A 124 22.49 -7.47 -3.27
N GLN A 125 22.37 -6.42 -2.46
CA GLN A 125 23.49 -5.90 -1.67
C GLN A 125 23.94 -6.90 -0.61
N LEU A 126 23.00 -7.56 0.07
CA LEU A 126 23.29 -8.60 1.06
C LEU A 126 23.96 -9.82 0.42
N GLU A 127 23.50 -10.27 -0.74
CA GLU A 127 24.13 -11.36 -1.50
C GLU A 127 25.56 -11.03 -1.89
N ALA A 128 25.82 -9.80 -2.37
CA ALA A 128 27.17 -9.34 -2.71
C ALA A 128 28.09 -9.31 -1.47
N SER A 129 27.61 -8.75 -0.35
CA SER A 129 28.35 -8.68 0.92
C SER A 129 28.65 -10.08 1.49
N LEU A 130 27.69 -11.00 1.36
CA LEU A 130 27.81 -12.36 1.83
C LEU A 130 28.82 -13.16 0.99
N ASN A 131 28.85 -12.95 -0.33
CA ASN A 131 29.86 -13.53 -1.21
C ASN A 131 31.27 -12.98 -0.92
N ASP A 132 31.41 -11.67 -0.69
CA ASP A 132 32.70 -11.08 -0.29
C ASP A 132 33.17 -11.64 1.05
N THR A 133 32.28 -11.73 2.04
CA THR A 133 32.59 -12.28 3.37
C THR A 133 33.01 -13.75 3.29
N ARG A 134 32.32 -14.57 2.48
CA ARG A 134 32.70 -15.96 2.22
C ARG A 134 34.08 -16.06 1.58
N ALA A 135 34.38 -15.20 0.60
CA ALA A 135 35.69 -15.18 -0.05
C ALA A 135 36.81 -14.76 0.93
N ARG A 136 36.56 -13.79 1.82
CA ARG A 136 37.51 -13.41 2.88
C ARG A 136 37.73 -14.55 3.88
N LEU A 137 36.67 -15.24 4.28
CA LEU A 137 36.76 -16.37 5.20
C LEU A 137 37.58 -17.52 4.59
N ALA A 138 37.32 -17.88 3.33
CA ALA A 138 38.09 -18.91 2.64
C ALA A 138 39.60 -18.56 2.58
N ARG A 139 39.93 -17.30 2.26
CA ARG A 139 41.34 -16.83 2.28
C ARG A 139 41.94 -16.89 3.68
N PHE A 140 41.17 -16.55 4.71
CA PHE A 140 41.62 -16.63 6.10
C PHE A 140 41.90 -18.08 6.51
N GLU A 141 40.97 -19.00 6.22
CA GLU A 141 41.12 -20.43 6.49
C GLU A 141 42.35 -21.02 5.79
N ASP A 142 42.58 -20.66 4.52
CA ASP A 142 43.77 -21.07 3.78
C ASP A 142 45.05 -20.55 4.43
N ARG A 143 45.09 -19.29 4.87
CA ARG A 143 46.25 -18.73 5.59
C ARG A 143 46.53 -19.48 6.89
N VAL A 144 45.49 -19.72 7.70
CA VAL A 144 45.61 -20.45 8.97
C VAL A 144 46.09 -21.89 8.72
N ARG A 145 45.56 -22.57 7.71
CA ARG A 145 45.97 -23.93 7.32
C ARG A 145 47.43 -23.97 6.92
N LEU A 146 47.85 -23.08 6.02
CA LEU A 146 49.25 -23.00 5.59
C LEU A 146 50.18 -22.68 6.75
N GLN A 147 49.71 -21.92 7.74
CA GLN A 147 50.47 -21.60 8.94
C GLN A 147 50.67 -22.79 9.86
N ALA A 148 49.62 -23.59 10.06
CA ALA A 148 49.71 -24.84 10.80
C ALA A 148 50.71 -25.83 10.17
N GLN A 149 50.73 -25.88 8.84
CA GLN A 149 51.67 -26.73 8.10
C GLN A 149 53.12 -26.25 8.26
N LEU A 150 53.36 -24.94 8.17
CA LEU A 150 54.68 -24.36 8.38
C LEU A 150 55.19 -24.61 9.81
N GLU A 151 54.36 -24.39 10.83
CA GLU A 151 54.71 -24.70 12.22
C GLU A 151 55.15 -26.16 12.37
N LYS A 152 54.33 -27.10 11.88
CA LYS A 152 54.62 -28.53 11.97
C LYS A 152 55.90 -28.92 11.23
N ASP A 153 56.14 -28.35 10.04
CA ASP A 153 57.38 -28.58 9.28
C ASP A 153 58.61 -28.04 10.02
N LEU A 154 58.51 -26.86 10.63
CA LEU A 154 59.58 -26.25 11.42
C LEU A 154 59.87 -27.06 12.68
N GLU A 155 58.84 -27.46 13.42
CA GLU A 155 58.98 -28.34 14.60
C GLU A 155 59.68 -29.65 14.24
N ALA A 156 59.33 -30.27 13.12
CA ALA A 156 59.95 -31.50 12.65
C ALA A 156 61.44 -31.29 12.27
N GLN A 157 61.76 -30.22 11.54
CA GLN A 157 63.15 -29.94 11.12
C GLN A 157 64.06 -29.50 12.27
N LEU A 158 63.50 -28.87 13.30
CA LEU A 158 64.21 -28.27 14.44
C LEU A 158 64.05 -29.09 15.73
N ALA A 159 63.53 -30.32 15.65
CA ALA A 159 63.22 -31.16 16.81
C ALA A 159 64.42 -31.37 17.75
N ALA A 160 65.62 -31.53 17.20
CA ALA A 160 66.84 -31.69 17.99
C ALA A 160 67.21 -30.40 18.74
N GLU A 161 67.12 -29.25 18.06
CA GLU A 161 67.36 -27.93 18.62
C GLU A 161 66.32 -27.55 19.68
N ALA A 162 65.06 -27.93 19.46
CA ALA A 162 63.96 -27.74 20.40
C ALA A 162 64.14 -28.61 21.65
N LYS A 163 64.52 -29.88 21.50
CA LYS A 163 64.87 -30.76 22.63
C LYS A 163 66.03 -30.21 23.44
N ALA A 164 66.99 -29.56 22.79
CA ALA A 164 68.11 -28.87 23.43
C ALA A 164 67.73 -27.48 24.01
N LYS A 165 66.46 -27.06 23.95
CA LYS A 165 65.96 -25.74 24.37
C LYS A 165 66.68 -24.55 23.71
N SER A 166 67.21 -24.77 22.51
CA SER A 166 67.94 -23.76 21.74
C SER A 166 67.06 -23.06 20.70
N VAL A 167 65.92 -23.68 20.34
CA VAL A 167 64.91 -23.13 19.45
C VAL A 167 63.52 -23.44 20.01
N GLU A 168 62.59 -22.52 19.86
CA GLU A 168 61.16 -22.70 20.13
C GLU A 168 60.38 -22.22 18.90
N VAL A 169 59.35 -22.97 18.52
CA VAL A 169 58.43 -22.63 17.43
C VAL A 169 57.04 -22.57 18.03
N LYS A 170 56.32 -21.47 17.79
CA LYS A 170 54.96 -21.28 18.30
C LYS A 170 54.12 -20.49 17.32
N ARG A 171 52.89 -20.91 17.11
CA ARG A 171 51.88 -20.13 16.38
C ARG A 171 51.11 -19.18 17.30
N GLU A 172 50.97 -17.94 16.83
CA GLU A 172 50.18 -16.90 17.47
C GLU A 172 49.24 -16.27 16.42
N GLY A 173 47.98 -16.74 16.39
CA GLY A 173 47.02 -16.32 15.36
C GLY A 173 47.51 -16.64 13.95
N GLU A 174 47.74 -15.60 13.14
CA GLU A 174 48.21 -15.71 11.75
C GLU A 174 49.73 -15.78 11.60
N VAL A 175 50.51 -15.66 12.70
CA VAL A 175 51.98 -15.63 12.68
C VAL A 175 52.60 -16.84 13.39
N VAL A 176 53.82 -17.19 13.00
CA VAL A 176 54.62 -18.30 13.54
C VAL A 176 55.90 -17.64 13.99
N VAL A 177 56.13 -17.73 15.29
CA VAL A 177 57.25 -17.14 15.98
C VAL A 177 58.29 -18.23 16.17
N ILE A 178 59.49 -17.98 15.66
CA ILE A 178 60.64 -18.86 15.87
C ILE A 178 61.59 -18.12 16.81
N THR A 179 61.68 -18.58 18.04
CA THR A 179 62.60 -18.03 19.03
C THR A 179 63.88 -18.86 19.01
N VAL A 180 65.01 -18.22 18.73
CA VAL A 180 66.32 -18.88 18.73
C VAL A 180 67.19 -18.29 19.84
N ALA A 181 67.71 -19.13 20.71
CA ALA A 181 68.53 -18.68 21.84
C ALA A 181 69.81 -17.98 21.35
N SER A 182 70.16 -16.82 21.95
CA SER A 182 71.35 -16.08 21.52
C SER A 182 72.65 -16.89 21.65
N GLY A 183 72.72 -17.85 22.59
CA GLY A 183 73.91 -18.67 22.82
C GLY A 183 74.26 -19.61 21.67
N ILE A 184 73.26 -20.11 20.92
CA ILE A 184 73.51 -20.97 19.75
C ILE A 184 73.91 -20.15 18.52
N LEU A 185 73.41 -18.91 18.40
CA LEU A 185 73.71 -18.03 17.27
C LEU A 185 75.02 -17.26 17.43
N PHE A 186 75.30 -16.72 18.63
CA PHE A 186 76.37 -15.75 18.83
C PHE A 186 77.27 -16.11 20.02
N ALA A 187 78.51 -15.65 19.97
CA ALA A 187 79.35 -15.57 21.17
C ALA A 187 78.97 -14.32 21.98
N PRO A 188 79.27 -14.27 23.29
CA PRO A 188 79.06 -13.07 24.10
C PRO A 188 79.66 -11.83 23.41
N GLY A 189 78.85 -10.77 23.27
CA GLY A 189 79.23 -9.53 22.60
C GLY A 189 79.48 -9.59 21.08
N SER A 190 79.35 -10.75 20.44
CA SER A 190 79.55 -10.87 19.00
C SER A 190 78.25 -10.71 18.22
N VAL A 191 78.36 -10.20 17.00
CA VAL A 191 77.33 -10.25 15.95
C VAL A 191 77.65 -11.30 14.88
N ALA A 192 78.83 -11.93 14.94
CA ALA A 192 79.21 -12.98 14.02
C ALA A 192 78.49 -14.28 14.39
N ILE A 193 77.82 -14.87 13.40
CA ILE A 193 77.05 -16.10 13.58
C ILE A 193 78.03 -17.28 13.70
N LYS A 194 77.84 -18.11 14.73
CA LYS A 194 78.59 -19.34 14.94
C LYS A 194 78.28 -20.36 13.84
N SER A 195 79.21 -21.28 13.58
CA SER A 195 79.00 -22.39 12.63
C SER A 195 77.74 -23.22 12.95
N GLN A 196 77.47 -23.47 14.23
CA GLN A 196 76.25 -24.14 14.68
C GLN A 196 75.01 -23.29 14.41
N GLY A 197 75.06 -21.99 14.68
CA GLY A 197 73.99 -21.05 14.37
C GLY A 197 73.64 -21.03 12.87
N ASN A 198 74.65 -21.05 11.99
CA ASN A 198 74.44 -21.15 10.54
C ASN A 198 73.70 -22.44 10.14
N LYS A 199 73.96 -23.57 10.81
CA LYS A 199 73.23 -24.82 10.54
C LYS A 199 71.75 -24.70 10.92
N VAL A 200 71.44 -24.06 12.06
CA VAL A 200 70.06 -23.81 12.50
C VAL A 200 69.33 -22.86 11.54
N LEU A 201 69.97 -21.74 11.19
CA LEU A 201 69.41 -20.77 10.24
C LEU A 201 69.21 -21.40 8.84
N ALA A 202 70.11 -22.28 8.40
CA ALA A 202 69.96 -22.99 7.13
C ALA A 202 68.73 -23.92 7.12
N LYS A 203 68.43 -24.59 8.24
CA LYS A 203 67.20 -25.39 8.40
C LYS A 203 65.96 -24.50 8.34
N ILE A 204 65.94 -23.40 9.09
CA ILE A 204 64.83 -22.42 9.06
C ILE A 204 64.62 -21.90 7.63
N ALA A 205 65.69 -21.51 6.93
CA ALA A 205 65.62 -21.05 5.55
C ALA A 205 65.14 -22.16 4.57
N ALA A 206 65.48 -23.43 4.83
CA ALA A 206 64.98 -24.56 4.03
C ALA A 206 63.47 -24.77 4.23
N ALA A 207 62.96 -24.69 5.47
CA ALA A 207 61.52 -24.72 5.74
C ALA A 207 60.80 -23.55 5.06
N LEU A 208 61.29 -22.32 5.26
CA LEU A 208 60.65 -21.11 4.71
C LEU A 208 60.59 -21.11 3.17
N ARG A 209 61.60 -21.68 2.49
CA ARG A 209 61.59 -21.82 1.02
C ARG A 209 60.45 -22.66 0.46
N ARG A 210 59.88 -23.58 1.25
CA ARG A 210 58.71 -24.38 0.86
C ARG A 210 57.41 -23.58 0.90
N TYR A 211 57.41 -22.41 1.52
CA TYR A 211 56.25 -21.54 1.71
C TYR A 211 56.54 -20.12 1.18
N PRO A 212 56.57 -19.92 -0.15
CA PRO A 212 56.91 -18.65 -0.77
C PRO A 212 55.85 -17.55 -0.50
N ASN A 213 56.19 -16.30 -0.82
CA ASN A 213 55.31 -15.12 -0.69
C ASN A 213 54.89 -14.83 0.76
N ARG A 214 55.84 -14.89 1.69
CA ARG A 214 55.63 -14.58 3.10
C ARG A 214 56.55 -13.47 3.55
N GLU A 215 56.03 -12.63 4.43
CA GLU A 215 56.82 -11.65 5.15
C GLU A 215 57.59 -12.36 6.27
N VAL A 216 58.91 -12.12 6.33
CA VAL A 216 59.77 -12.63 7.39
C VAL A 216 60.32 -11.44 8.15
N GLN A 217 59.95 -11.32 9.42
CA GLN A 217 60.48 -10.31 10.31
C GLN A 217 61.53 -10.90 11.23
N VAL A 218 62.75 -10.37 11.17
CA VAL A 218 63.84 -10.76 12.08
C VAL A 218 63.92 -9.74 13.20
N ARG A 219 63.75 -10.18 14.46
CA ARG A 219 63.89 -9.34 15.66
C ARG A 219 65.09 -9.80 16.48
N GLY A 220 65.98 -8.87 16.80
CA GLY A 220 67.09 -9.11 17.72
C GLY A 220 66.73 -8.59 19.11
N ASN A 221 66.98 -9.39 20.14
CA ASN A 221 66.78 -9.00 21.55
C ASN A 221 68.10 -9.15 22.32
N THR A 222 68.25 -8.37 23.39
CA THR A 222 69.31 -8.51 24.41
C THR A 222 68.66 -8.61 25.79
N ASP A 223 69.45 -8.94 26.81
CA ASP A 223 69.03 -8.71 28.19
C ASP A 223 69.08 -7.22 28.55
N ASN A 224 68.74 -6.91 29.80
CA ASN A 224 68.76 -5.57 30.36
C ASN A 224 70.12 -5.20 30.98
N GLN A 225 71.15 -6.05 30.87
CA GLN A 225 72.46 -5.74 31.43
C GLN A 225 73.17 -4.74 30.53
N ARG A 226 73.86 -3.78 31.15
CA ARG A 226 74.65 -2.79 30.41
C ARG A 226 75.76 -3.52 29.66
N ILE A 227 76.00 -3.13 28.42
CA ILE A 227 77.14 -3.64 27.66
C ILE A 227 78.45 -3.31 28.39
N SER A 228 79.45 -4.16 28.26
CA SER A 228 80.77 -3.88 28.83
C SER A 228 81.46 -2.73 28.09
N GLU A 229 82.35 -2.01 28.78
CA GLU A 229 83.11 -0.88 28.20
C GLU A 229 83.85 -1.28 26.92
N ARG A 230 84.49 -2.45 26.93
CA ARG A 230 85.17 -3.03 25.75
C ARG A 230 84.24 -3.27 24.57
N LEU A 231 82.96 -3.52 24.83
CA LEU A 231 81.96 -3.75 23.78
C LEU A 231 81.32 -2.45 23.30
N ALA A 232 81.23 -1.45 24.18
CA ALA A 232 80.73 -0.11 23.90
C ALA A 232 81.53 0.61 22.81
N GLU A 233 82.84 0.33 22.71
CA GLU A 233 83.69 0.83 21.62
C GLU A 233 83.20 0.42 20.22
N ARG A 234 82.43 -0.65 20.10
CA ARG A 234 81.94 -1.18 18.81
C ARG A 234 80.42 -1.13 18.67
N TRP A 235 79.69 -1.26 19.77
CA TRP A 235 78.23 -1.22 19.83
C TRP A 235 77.86 -0.35 21.01
N GLU A 236 77.43 0.90 20.80
CA GLU A 236 77.29 1.88 21.88
C GLU A 236 76.29 1.45 22.96
N THR A 237 75.22 0.77 22.57
CA THR A 237 74.21 0.23 23.47
C THR A 237 73.70 -1.15 23.00
N ASN A 238 72.78 -1.72 23.77
CA ASN A 238 72.06 -2.93 23.39
C ASN A 238 71.19 -2.76 22.12
N TRP A 239 70.81 -1.52 21.76
CA TRP A 239 70.09 -1.23 20.52
C TRP A 239 70.92 -1.56 19.29
N GLU A 240 72.15 -1.06 19.21
CA GLU A 240 73.03 -1.29 18.06
C GLU A 240 73.44 -2.76 17.98
N LEU A 241 73.67 -3.40 19.14
CA LEU A 241 74.01 -4.83 19.21
C LEU A 241 72.86 -5.72 18.71
N SER A 242 71.63 -5.44 19.16
CA SER A 242 70.45 -6.21 18.76
C SER A 242 70.10 -6.01 17.28
N ALA A 243 70.14 -4.76 16.79
CA ALA A 243 69.94 -4.44 15.38
C ALA A 243 71.03 -5.06 14.49
N GLY A 244 72.29 -5.01 14.94
CA GLY A 244 73.42 -5.64 14.25
C GLY A 244 73.26 -7.16 14.14
N ARG A 245 72.82 -7.83 15.21
CA ARG A 245 72.52 -9.27 15.21
C ARG A 245 71.36 -9.62 14.28
N ALA A 246 70.27 -8.87 14.33
CA ALA A 246 69.12 -9.08 13.43
C ALA A 246 69.52 -8.92 11.97
N THR A 247 70.29 -7.87 11.65
CA THR A 247 70.82 -7.61 10.30
C THR A 247 71.75 -8.73 9.82
N ARG A 248 72.53 -9.33 10.73
CA ARG A 248 73.40 -10.47 10.39
C ARG A 248 72.61 -11.75 10.12
N VAL A 249 71.50 -11.97 10.82
CA VAL A 249 70.59 -13.11 10.57
C VAL A 249 69.78 -12.93 9.30
N LEU A 250 69.43 -11.69 8.96
CA LEU A 250 68.68 -11.36 7.74
C LEU A 250 69.49 -11.62 6.46
N ARG A 251 70.82 -11.52 6.53
CA ARG A 251 71.76 -11.69 5.41
C ARG A 251 72.13 -13.15 5.19
#